data_AF-A0A2V5Y9P0-F1
#
_entry.id   AF-A0A2V5Y9P0-F1
#
_cell.length_a   1.000
_cell.length_b   1.000
_cell.length_c   1.000
_cell.angle_alpha   90.00
_cell.angle_beta   90.00
_cell.angle_gamma   90.00
#
_symmetry.space_group_name_H-M   'P 1'
#
loop_
_entity.id
_entity.type
_entity.pdbx_description
1 polymer ?
#
loop_
_entity_poly.entity_id
_entity_poly.type
_entity_poly.pdbx_seq_one_letter_code
_entity_poly.pdbx_strand_id
1 'polypeptide(L)'
;METDRALTNSASLSKERLLRILGVTFGVAVGIGGTIGIGILRVPGSVAAHLGHSGLIMAVWILSGLYAFTGANTYAELGTMLPLDGGPYVYARRAYGEFGGFLVGWSDWLLRTSSMAYLAVALTEYAAGLFSYNPSVITPAAIVVLIFFTAFHWLGLRVGSRAQEITSLFKVVAFFVIIAACFLFSPK
;
A
#
# COMPACT_ATOMS: atom_id res chain seq x y z
N MET A 1 -31.25 17.59 -37.76
CA MET A 1 -30.14 18.54 -37.52
C MET A 1 -29.75 18.62 -36.03
N GLU A 2 -30.69 18.60 -35.08
CA GLU A 2 -30.37 18.43 -33.63
C GLU A 2 -29.96 17.00 -33.24
N THR A 3 -30.55 15.98 -33.86
CA THR A 3 -30.23 14.56 -33.63
C THR A 3 -28.81 14.20 -34.08
N ASP A 4 -28.31 14.79 -35.17
CA ASP A 4 -26.91 14.64 -35.59
C ASP A 4 -25.96 15.33 -34.61
N ARG A 5 -26.31 16.49 -34.05
CA ARG A 5 -25.48 17.14 -33.01
C ARG A 5 -25.41 16.32 -31.72
N ALA A 6 -26.48 15.63 -31.34
CA ALA A 6 -26.49 14.72 -30.20
C ALA A 6 -25.60 13.48 -30.44
N LEU A 7 -25.61 12.92 -31.65
CA LEU A 7 -24.72 11.82 -32.06
C LEU A 7 -23.25 12.26 -32.23
N THR A 8 -23.03 13.54 -32.61
CA THR A 8 -21.69 14.13 -32.70
C THR A 8 -21.12 14.45 -31.30
N ASN A 9 -21.97 14.81 -30.34
CA ASN A 9 -21.59 15.01 -28.93
C ASN A 9 -21.37 13.69 -28.17
N SER A 10 -22.07 12.61 -28.52
CA SER A 10 -21.81 11.30 -27.93
C SER A 10 -20.54 10.63 -28.49
N ALA A 11 -20.16 10.96 -29.74
CA ALA A 11 -18.87 10.60 -30.31
C ALA A 11 -17.70 11.45 -29.78
N SER A 12 -17.96 12.68 -29.32
CA SER A 12 -16.96 13.59 -28.73
C SER A 12 -16.70 13.38 -27.23
N LEU A 13 -17.54 12.60 -26.54
CA LEU A 13 -17.14 11.85 -25.33
C LEU A 13 -16.21 10.70 -25.73
N SER A 14 -15.18 11.04 -26.48
CA SER A 14 -13.97 10.27 -26.71
C SER A 14 -13.53 9.73 -25.35
N LYS A 15 -13.94 8.50 -25.05
CA LYS A 15 -13.21 7.45 -24.34
C LYS A 15 -11.97 8.03 -23.64
N GLU A 16 -12.16 8.78 -22.56
CA GLU A 16 -11.06 9.40 -21.81
C GLU A 16 -10.33 8.26 -21.11
N ARG A 17 -9.45 7.62 -21.88
CA ARG A 17 -8.62 6.54 -21.41
C ARG A 17 -7.58 7.17 -20.52
N LEU A 18 -7.52 6.75 -19.26
CA LEU A 18 -6.46 7.18 -18.35
C LEU A 18 -5.09 7.03 -19.00
N LEU A 19 -4.24 8.03 -18.76
CA LEU A 19 -2.86 8.00 -19.22
C LEU A 19 -2.16 6.78 -18.59
N ARG A 20 -1.63 5.89 -19.44
CA ARG A 20 -0.88 4.70 -19.03
C ARG A 20 0.55 5.08 -18.63
N ILE A 21 0.67 5.80 -17.51
CA ILE A 21 1.96 6.29 -16.98
C ILE A 21 2.63 5.24 -16.11
N LEU A 22 1.84 4.39 -15.42
CA LEU A 22 2.32 3.40 -14.46
C LEU A 22 2.46 2.05 -15.16
N GLY A 23 3.69 1.54 -15.20
CA GLY A 23 4.03 0.26 -15.80
C GLY A 23 4.05 -0.90 -14.81
N VAL A 24 4.43 -2.08 -15.30
CA VAL A 24 4.55 -3.30 -14.48
C VAL A 24 5.56 -3.13 -13.34
N THR A 25 6.68 -2.46 -13.59
CA THR A 25 7.71 -2.21 -12.57
C THR A 25 7.14 -1.43 -11.38
N PHE A 26 6.38 -0.37 -11.65
CA PHE A 26 5.66 0.35 -10.60
C PHE A 26 4.65 -0.55 -9.88
N GLY A 27 3.89 -1.38 -10.62
CA GLY A 27 2.96 -2.35 -10.05
C GLY A 27 3.62 -3.33 -9.07
N VAL A 28 4.77 -3.90 -9.44
CA VAL A 28 5.57 -4.75 -8.56
C VAL A 28 6.11 -3.96 -7.37
N ALA A 29 6.65 -2.76 -7.62
CA ALA A 29 7.23 -1.91 -6.58
C ALA A 29 6.19 -1.45 -5.55
N VAL A 30 4.97 -1.11 -5.97
CA VAL A 30 3.89 -0.73 -5.05
C VAL A 30 3.34 -1.94 -4.30
N GLY A 31 3.28 -3.11 -4.95
CA GLY A 31 2.93 -4.38 -4.28
C GLY A 31 3.92 -4.71 -3.17
N ILE A 32 5.21 -4.86 -3.50
CA ILE A 32 6.25 -5.18 -2.52
C ILE A 32 6.39 -4.07 -1.47
N GLY A 33 6.50 -2.82 -1.91
CA GLY A 33 6.77 -1.68 -1.03
C GLY A 33 5.60 -1.33 -0.12
N GLY A 34 4.37 -1.60 -0.58
CA GLY A 34 3.14 -1.45 0.20
C GLY A 34 2.93 -2.58 1.21
N THR A 35 3.30 -3.83 0.87
CA THR A 35 3.24 -4.96 1.81
C THR A 35 4.30 -4.84 2.90
N ILE A 36 5.52 -4.41 2.57
CA ILE A 36 6.58 -4.16 3.55
C ILE A 36 6.30 -2.83 4.26
N GLY A 37 5.42 -2.85 5.26
CA GLY A 37 5.07 -1.68 6.07
C GLY A 37 5.84 -1.60 7.38
N ILE A 38 5.37 -0.75 8.30
CA ILE A 38 5.88 -0.68 9.66
C ILE A 38 5.63 -1.96 10.47
N GLY A 39 4.66 -2.79 10.06
CA GLY A 39 4.27 -4.01 10.76
C GLY A 39 5.44 -4.97 11.00
N ILE A 40 6.38 -5.09 10.06
CA ILE A 40 7.56 -5.95 10.23
C ILE A 40 8.49 -5.50 11.37
N LEU A 41 8.43 -4.24 11.78
CA LEU A 41 9.24 -3.72 12.90
C LEU A 41 8.56 -3.87 14.26
N ARG A 42 7.26 -4.19 14.31
CA ARG A 42 6.49 -4.32 15.57
C ARG A 42 5.98 -5.74 15.80
N VAL A 43 5.39 -6.33 14.77
CA VAL A 43 4.65 -7.59 14.85
C VAL A 43 5.55 -8.78 15.22
N PRO A 44 6.75 -8.97 14.62
CA PRO A 44 7.58 -10.14 14.95
C PRO A 44 7.95 -10.22 16.44
N GLY A 45 8.30 -9.09 17.05
CA GLY A 45 8.62 -9.04 18.48
C GLY A 45 7.43 -9.40 19.36
N SER A 46 6.24 -8.88 19.05
CA SER A 46 5.01 -9.23 19.76
C SER A 46 4.67 -10.72 19.59
N VAL A 47 4.71 -11.25 18.36
CA VAL A 47 4.42 -12.67 18.10
C VAL A 47 5.41 -13.57 18.85
N ALA A 48 6.70 -13.22 18.85
CA ALA A 48 7.72 -13.96 19.59
C ALA A 48 7.47 -13.95 21.10
N ALA A 49 7.08 -12.79 21.67
CA ALA A 49 6.78 -12.64 23.09
C ALA A 49 5.56 -13.46 23.53
N HIS A 50 4.52 -13.57 22.68
CA HIS A 50 3.31 -14.33 23.00
C HIS A 50 3.47 -15.84 22.83
N LEU A 51 4.24 -16.29 21.83
CA LEU A 51 4.37 -17.72 21.50
C LEU A 51 5.53 -18.41 22.22
N GLY A 52 6.65 -17.71 22.42
CA GLY A 52 7.85 -18.24 23.08
C GLY A 52 8.53 -19.45 22.40
N HIS A 53 8.00 -19.95 21.29
CA HIS A 53 8.48 -21.15 20.60
C HIS A 53 8.72 -20.89 19.11
N SER A 54 9.94 -21.11 18.64
CA SER A 54 10.38 -20.80 17.27
C SER A 54 9.56 -21.53 16.20
N GLY A 55 9.21 -22.80 16.42
CA GLY A 55 8.38 -23.58 15.50
C GLY A 55 6.97 -22.99 15.32
N LEU A 56 6.35 -22.51 16.40
CA LEU A 56 5.02 -21.89 16.36
C LEU A 56 5.08 -20.52 15.69
N ILE A 57 6.13 -19.74 15.95
CA ILE A 57 6.35 -18.45 15.28
C ILE A 57 6.45 -18.67 13.77
N MET A 58 7.26 -19.63 13.32
CA MET A 58 7.38 -19.95 11.89
C MET A 58 6.06 -20.47 11.29
N ALA A 59 5.33 -21.31 12.01
CA ALA A 59 4.02 -21.80 11.57
C ALA A 59 3.03 -20.64 11.33
N VAL A 60 2.96 -19.66 12.25
CA VAL A 60 2.10 -18.48 12.09
C VAL A 60 2.49 -17.66 10.85
N TRP A 61 3.78 -17.46 10.59
CA TRP A 61 4.24 -16.75 9.39
C TRP A 61 3.90 -17.50 8.10
N ILE A 62 4.08 -18.81 8.06
CA ILE A 62 3.73 -19.63 6.89
C ILE A 62 2.23 -19.60 6.64
N LEU A 63 1.41 -19.82 7.68
CA LEU A 63 -0.05 -19.83 7.56
C LEU A 63 -0.61 -18.46 7.14
N SER A 64 -0.09 -17.36 7.72
CA SER A 64 -0.49 -16.01 7.31
C SER A 64 -0.02 -15.67 5.89
N GLY A 65 1.17 -16.14 5.48
CA GLY A 65 1.66 -16.02 4.11
C GLY A 65 0.78 -16.74 3.10
N LEU A 66 0.36 -17.97 3.39
CA LEU A 66 -0.58 -18.72 2.56
C LEU A 66 -1.93 -18.03 2.47
N TYR A 67 -2.46 -17.53 3.59
CA TYR A 67 -3.69 -16.76 3.61
C TYR A 67 -3.58 -15.51 2.71
N ALA A 68 -2.52 -14.72 2.87
CA ALA A 68 -2.29 -13.54 2.03
C ALA A 68 -2.13 -13.90 0.54
N PHE A 69 -1.46 -15.02 0.23
CA PHE A 69 -1.29 -15.50 -1.14
C PHE A 69 -2.62 -15.82 -1.82
N THR A 70 -3.54 -16.49 -1.11
CA THR A 70 -4.89 -16.76 -1.66
C THR A 70 -5.64 -15.47 -1.97
N GLY A 71 -5.59 -14.48 -1.06
CA GLY A 71 -6.20 -13.17 -1.30
C GLY A 71 -5.60 -12.43 -2.50
N ALA A 72 -4.27 -12.47 -2.64
CA ALA A 72 -3.57 -11.85 -3.77
C ALA A 72 -3.99 -12.47 -5.11
N ASN A 73 -4.18 -13.79 -5.17
CA ASN A 73 -4.64 -14.47 -6.38
C ASN A 73 -6.07 -14.07 -6.75
N THR A 74 -6.98 -13.96 -5.78
CA THR A 74 -8.34 -13.45 -6.00
C THR A 74 -8.33 -12.03 -6.57
N TYR A 75 -7.47 -11.15 -6.04
CA TYR A 75 -7.32 -9.79 -6.58
C TYR A 75 -6.71 -9.78 -7.99
N ALA A 76 -5.78 -10.70 -8.30
CA ALA A 76 -5.21 -10.83 -9.64
C ALA A 76 -6.26 -11.28 -10.68
N GLU A 77 -7.10 -12.26 -10.32
CA GLU A 77 -8.21 -12.72 -11.16
C GLU A 77 -9.23 -11.60 -11.39
N LEU A 78 -9.67 -10.92 -10.33
CA LEU A 78 -10.60 -9.80 -10.44
C LEU A 78 -10.02 -8.61 -11.23
N GLY A 79 -8.74 -8.30 -11.02
CA GLY A 79 -8.04 -7.21 -11.72
C GLY A 79 -7.87 -7.47 -13.22
N THR A 80 -7.74 -8.72 -13.63
CA THR A 80 -7.67 -9.11 -15.04
C THR A 80 -9.06 -9.26 -15.68
N MET A 81 -10.06 -9.70 -14.92
CA MET A 81 -11.45 -9.84 -15.37
C MET A 81 -12.16 -8.48 -15.52
N LEU A 82 -11.89 -7.52 -14.64
CA LEU A 82 -12.50 -6.20 -14.61
C LEU A 82 -11.42 -5.10 -14.67
N PRO A 83 -10.81 -4.85 -15.85
CA PRO A 83 -9.74 -3.87 -16.04
C PRO A 83 -10.27 -2.43 -16.09
N LEU A 84 -11.01 -2.07 -15.04
CA LEU A 84 -11.61 -0.76 -14.83
C LEU A 84 -10.93 -0.07 -13.66
N ASP A 85 -10.87 1.25 -13.71
CA ASP A 85 -10.33 2.04 -12.61
C ASP A 85 -11.33 2.10 -11.45
N GLY A 86 -10.83 1.98 -10.21
CA GLY A 86 -11.64 2.07 -9.00
C GLY A 86 -11.46 0.92 -8.00
N GLY A 87 -10.67 -0.11 -8.33
CA GLY A 87 -10.25 -1.13 -7.37
C GLY A 87 -11.43 -1.89 -6.71
N PRO A 88 -11.40 -2.15 -5.38
CA PRO A 88 -12.43 -2.94 -4.69
C PRO A 88 -13.86 -2.43 -4.89
N TYR A 89 -14.04 -1.11 -5.04
CA TYR A 89 -15.33 -0.50 -5.31
C TYR A 89 -15.99 -1.07 -6.57
N VAL A 90 -15.22 -1.22 -7.65
CA VAL A 90 -15.75 -1.73 -8.93
C VAL A 90 -16.21 -3.17 -8.79
N TYR A 91 -15.44 -4.00 -8.09
CA TYR A 91 -15.76 -5.42 -7.89
C TYR A 91 -17.05 -5.56 -7.08
N ALA A 92 -17.16 -4.81 -5.98
CA ALA A 92 -18.34 -4.81 -5.12
C ALA A 92 -19.57 -4.25 -5.85
N ARG A 93 -19.43 -3.16 -6.61
CA ARG A 93 -20.51 -2.61 -7.42
C ARG A 93 -21.00 -3.60 -8.47
N ARG A 94 -20.08 -4.31 -9.13
CA ARG A 94 -20.41 -5.30 -10.16
C ARG A 94 -21.18 -6.50 -9.58
N ALA A 95 -20.86 -6.91 -8.35
CA ALA A 95 -21.46 -8.05 -7.68
C ALA A 95 -22.76 -7.72 -6.92
N TYR A 96 -22.82 -6.55 -6.26
CA TYR A 96 -23.86 -6.20 -5.29
C TYR A 96 -24.63 -4.91 -5.63
N GLY A 97 -24.38 -4.33 -6.82
CA GLY A 97 -25.02 -3.08 -7.27
C GLY A 97 -24.47 -1.82 -6.59
N GLU A 98 -25.15 -0.69 -6.83
CA GLU A 98 -24.68 0.64 -6.41
C GLU A 98 -24.44 0.75 -4.90
N PHE A 99 -25.35 0.19 -4.08
CA PHE A 99 -25.24 0.29 -2.63
C PHE A 99 -24.05 -0.50 -2.07
N GLY A 100 -23.83 -1.72 -2.57
CA GLY A 100 -22.66 -2.52 -2.17
C GLY A 100 -21.34 -1.87 -2.62
N GLY A 101 -21.33 -1.29 -3.82
CA GLY A 101 -20.24 -0.45 -4.29
C GLY A 101 -19.98 0.72 -3.34
N PHE A 102 -21.00 1.52 -3.01
CA PHE A 102 -20.89 2.67 -2.11
C PHE A 102 -20.27 2.30 -0.75
N LEU A 103 -20.76 1.25 -0.10
CA LEU A 103 -20.24 0.81 1.21
C LEU A 103 -18.76 0.42 1.15
N VAL A 104 -18.37 -0.34 0.13
CA VAL A 104 -16.98 -0.77 -0.07
C VAL A 104 -16.09 0.41 -0.43
N GLY A 105 -16.55 1.32 -1.29
CA GLY A 105 -15.81 2.53 -1.64
C GLY A 105 -15.56 3.43 -0.42
N TRP A 106 -16.58 3.62 0.42
CA TRP A 106 -16.44 4.41 1.65
C TRP A 106 -15.48 3.76 2.64
N SER A 107 -15.58 2.44 2.80
CA SER A 107 -14.70 1.67 3.67
C SER A 107 -13.25 1.69 3.18
N ASP A 108 -13.01 1.51 1.87
CA ASP A 108 -11.67 1.59 1.27
C ASP A 108 -11.05 2.99 1.45
N TRP A 109 -11.84 4.05 1.28
CA TRP A 109 -11.38 5.43 1.52
C TRP A 109 -10.99 5.67 2.98
N LEU A 110 -11.82 5.24 3.94
CA LEU A 110 -11.52 5.34 5.38
C LEU A 110 -10.29 4.51 5.77
N LEU A 111 -10.14 3.30 5.23
CA LEU A 111 -8.97 2.47 5.47
C LEU A 111 -7.70 3.15 4.97
N ARG A 112 -7.70 3.66 3.73
CA ARG A 112 -6.52 4.32 3.15
C ARG A 112 -6.13 5.57 3.92
N THR A 113 -7.09 6.43 4.26
CA THR A 113 -6.82 7.66 5.02
C THR A 113 -6.26 7.36 6.41
N SER A 114 -6.87 6.41 7.13
CA SER A 114 -6.40 5.97 8.45
C SER A 114 -5.02 5.33 8.37
N SER A 115 -4.75 4.54 7.33
CA SER A 115 -3.45 3.89 7.12
C SER A 115 -2.34 4.91 6.87
N MET A 116 -2.59 5.97 6.09
CA MET A 116 -1.60 7.02 5.85
C MET A 116 -1.29 7.79 7.14
N ALA A 117 -2.31 8.11 7.94
CA ALA A 117 -2.12 8.75 9.24
C ALA A 117 -1.30 7.87 10.20
N TYR A 118 -1.65 6.59 10.30
CA TYR A 118 -0.91 5.62 11.11
C TYR A 118 0.55 5.50 10.69
N LEU A 119 0.85 5.41 9.39
CA LEU A 119 2.23 5.33 8.90
C LEU A 119 3.04 6.60 9.22
N ALA A 120 2.43 7.79 9.12
CA ALA A 120 3.09 9.04 9.46
C ALA A 120 3.42 9.13 10.96
N VAL A 121 2.47 8.77 11.82
CA VAL A 121 2.69 8.68 13.29
C VAL A 121 3.76 7.67 13.62
N ALA A 122 3.70 6.48 13.01
CA ALA A 122 4.69 5.46 13.27
C ALA A 122 6.11 5.92 12.88
N LEU A 123 6.28 6.57 11.72
CA LEU A 123 7.56 7.12 11.31
C LEU A 123 8.12 8.10 12.35
N THR A 124 7.28 9.00 12.88
CA THR A 124 7.71 9.99 13.85
C THR A 124 7.93 9.41 15.24
N GLU A 125 7.19 8.37 15.64
CA GLU A 125 7.47 7.58 16.85
C GLU A 125 8.86 6.94 16.80
N TYR A 126 9.22 6.30 15.67
CA TYR A 126 10.55 5.70 15.50
C TYR A 126 11.65 6.77 15.46
N ALA A 127 11.43 7.90 14.80
CA ALA A 127 12.37 9.01 14.80
C ALA A 127 12.56 9.60 16.21
N ALA A 128 11.47 9.80 16.96
CA ALA A 128 11.53 10.28 18.33
C ALA A 128 12.29 9.32 19.26
N GLY A 129 12.09 8.01 19.09
CA GLY A 129 12.84 7.00 19.82
C GLY A 129 14.33 6.99 19.48
N LEU A 130 14.70 7.20 18.22
CA LEU A 130 16.10 7.20 17.78
C LEU A 130 16.87 8.45 18.22
N PHE A 131 16.24 9.62 18.17
CA PHE A 131 16.86 10.91 18.47
C PHE A 131 16.49 11.44 19.87
N SER A 132 15.77 10.65 20.68
CA SER A 132 15.33 11.01 22.04
C SER A 132 14.51 12.32 22.09
N TYR A 133 13.64 12.54 21.10
CA TYR A 133 12.75 13.69 21.10
C TYR A 133 11.56 13.51 22.06
N ASN A 134 10.97 14.64 22.48
CA ASN A 134 9.79 14.64 23.35
C ASN A 134 8.58 14.00 22.65
N PRO A 135 7.85 13.05 23.29
CA PRO A 135 6.63 12.47 22.72
C PRO A 135 5.58 13.49 22.23
N SER A 136 5.54 14.69 22.81
CA SER A 136 4.61 15.74 22.39
C SER A 136 4.81 16.20 20.94
N VAL A 137 5.98 15.98 20.34
CA VAL A 137 6.27 16.38 18.95
C VAL A 137 5.82 15.34 17.91
N ILE A 138 5.42 14.13 18.32
CA ILE A 138 5.09 13.03 17.41
C ILE A 138 3.95 13.40 16.46
N THR A 139 2.82 13.87 16.98
CA THR A 139 1.63 14.21 16.18
C THR A 139 1.88 15.43 15.28
N PRO A 140 2.43 16.56 15.77
CA PRO A 140 2.80 17.69 14.90
C PRO A 140 3.77 17.29 13.78
N ALA A 141 4.79 16.49 14.09
CA ALA A 141 5.73 16.01 13.08
C ALA A 141 5.05 15.10 12.04
N ALA A 142 4.10 14.25 12.45
CA ALA A 142 3.37 13.38 11.53
C ALA A 142 2.53 14.18 10.54
N ILE A 143 1.90 15.28 10.99
CA ILE A 143 1.18 16.21 10.13
C ILE A 143 2.12 16.84 9.11
N VAL A 144 3.31 17.29 9.54
CA VAL A 144 4.34 17.85 8.65
C VAL A 144 4.78 16.81 7.61
N VAL A 145 4.99 15.56 8.01
CA VAL A 145 5.31 14.45 7.11
C VAL A 145 4.22 14.25 6.05
N LEU A 146 2.94 14.26 6.44
CA LEU A 146 1.82 14.13 5.50
C LEU A 146 1.75 15.30 4.51
N ILE A 147 1.92 16.54 4.99
CA ILE A 147 1.97 17.74 4.15
C ILE A 147 3.12 17.62 3.14
N PHE A 148 4.30 17.20 3.61
CA PHE A 148 5.47 17.00 2.76
C PHE A 148 5.20 15.97 1.65
N PHE A 149 4.71 14.77 1.98
CA PHE A 149 4.41 13.74 0.98
C PHE A 149 3.28 14.14 0.04
N THR A 150 2.30 14.90 0.52
CA THR A 150 1.22 15.45 -0.32
C THR A 150 1.79 16.44 -1.34
N ALA A 151 2.61 17.39 -0.89
CA ALA A 151 3.28 18.35 -1.77
C ALA A 151 4.23 17.65 -2.75
N PHE A 152 4.94 16.60 -2.29
CA PHE A 152 5.80 15.79 -3.15
C PHE A 152 5.01 15.11 -4.28
N HIS A 153 3.82 14.55 -3.97
CA HIS A 153 2.98 13.93 -5.00
C HIS A 153 2.38 14.93 -5.99
N TRP A 154 2.25 16.21 -5.64
CA TRP A 154 1.86 17.26 -6.59
C TRP A 154 2.91 17.54 -7.68
N LEU A 155 4.18 17.12 -7.49
CA LEU A 155 5.21 17.21 -8.53
C LEU A 155 4.95 16.27 -9.72
N GLY A 156 4.01 15.34 -9.58
CA GLY A 156 3.48 14.53 -10.67
C GLY A 156 3.73 13.03 -10.52
N LEU A 157 2.90 12.25 -11.21
CA LEU A 157 2.85 10.79 -11.11
C LEU A 157 4.17 10.10 -11.47
N ARG A 158 4.96 10.66 -12.40
CA ARG A 158 6.26 10.08 -12.79
C ARG A 158 7.29 10.17 -11.67
N VAL A 159 7.31 11.28 -10.93
CA VAL A 159 8.21 11.49 -9.80
C VAL A 159 7.83 10.56 -8.65
N GLY A 160 6.52 10.50 -8.32
CA GLY A 160 5.99 9.57 -7.34
C GLY A 160 6.27 8.10 -7.68
N SER A 161 6.07 7.71 -8.94
CA SER A 161 6.36 6.35 -9.43
C SER A 161 7.81 5.96 -9.24
N ARG A 162 8.76 6.84 -9.62
CA ARG A 162 10.19 6.58 -9.45
C ARG A 162 10.58 6.50 -7.97
N ALA A 163 10.04 7.38 -7.13
CA ALA A 163 10.28 7.35 -5.70
C ALA A 163 9.79 6.04 -5.07
N GLN A 164 8.61 5.56 -5.48
CA GLN A 164 8.05 4.28 -5.06
C GLN A 164 8.97 3.12 -5.46
N GLU A 165 9.44 3.09 -6.71
CA GLU A 165 10.35 2.06 -7.22
C GLU A 165 11.67 2.03 -6.45
N ILE A 166 12.31 3.19 -6.26
CA ILE A 166 13.57 3.30 -5.53
C ILE A 166 13.41 2.88 -4.07
N THR A 167 12.37 3.36 -3.39
CA THR A 167 12.15 3.07 -1.96
C THR A 167 11.80 1.60 -1.75
N SER A 168 11.02 1.01 -2.66
CA SER A 168 10.68 -0.41 -2.61
C SER A 168 11.93 -1.28 -2.82
N LEU A 169 12.77 -0.94 -3.80
CA LEU A 169 14.04 -1.64 -4.02
C LEU A 169 14.96 -1.53 -2.79
N PHE A 170 15.11 -0.31 -2.24
CA PHE A 170 15.92 -0.08 -1.04
C PHE A 170 15.44 -0.94 0.14
N LYS A 171 14.12 -0.99 0.38
CA LYS A 171 13.54 -1.85 1.44
C LYS A 171 13.91 -3.31 1.26
N VAL A 172 13.75 -3.84 0.05
CA VAL A 172 14.08 -5.24 -0.25
C VAL A 172 15.56 -5.52 0.02
N VAL A 173 16.45 -4.69 -0.52
CA VAL A 173 17.90 -4.83 -0.30
C VAL A 173 18.24 -4.75 1.18
N ALA A 174 17.68 -3.77 1.91
CA ALA A 174 17.92 -3.62 3.34
C ALA A 174 17.51 -4.88 4.13
N PHE A 175 16.37 -5.49 3.83
CA PHE A 175 15.97 -6.74 4.49
C PHE A 175 16.87 -7.91 4.15
N PHE A 176 17.30 -8.07 2.90
CA PHE A 176 18.28 -9.11 2.54
C PHE A 176 19.60 -8.93 3.29
N VAL A 177 20.07 -7.70 3.43
CA VAL A 177 21.27 -7.39 4.22
C VAL A 177 21.07 -7.75 5.69
N ILE A 178 19.93 -7.39 6.29
CA ILE A 178 19.62 -7.75 7.68
C ILE A 178 19.59 -9.27 7.85
N ILE A 179 18.93 -10.00 6.96
CA ILE A 179 18.87 -11.47 6.99
C ILE A 179 20.28 -12.06 6.93
N ALA A 180 21.11 -11.61 5.97
CA ALA A 180 22.48 -12.08 5.84
C ALA A 180 23.30 -11.78 7.11
N ALA A 181 23.16 -10.58 7.68
CA ALA A 181 23.81 -10.21 8.93
C ALA A 181 23.39 -11.12 10.10
N CYS A 182 22.09 -11.45 10.22
CA CYS A 182 21.61 -12.37 11.24
C CYS A 182 22.26 -13.75 11.16
N PHE A 183 22.52 -14.28 9.96
CA PHE A 183 23.20 -15.57 9.79
C PHE A 183 24.72 -15.49 10.01
N LEU A 184 25.36 -14.40 9.59
CA LEU A 184 26.81 -14.23 9.71
C LEU A 184 27.27 -13.88 11.14
N PHE A 185 26.47 -13.10 11.86
CA PHE A 185 26.78 -12.63 13.21
C PHE A 185 25.96 -13.34 14.30
N SER A 186 25.29 -14.45 13.97
CA SER A 186 24.57 -15.24 14.96
C SER A 186 25.55 -15.75 16.02
N PRO A 187 25.35 -15.44 17.33
CA PRO A 187 26.14 -16.05 18.39
C PRO A 187 25.95 -17.57 18.30
N LYS A 188 27.06 -18.30 18.17
CA LYS A 188 27.05 -19.77 18.21
C LYS A 188 26.65 -20.27 19.58
#